data_AF-A0A6N7L325-F1
#
_entry.id   AF-A0A6N7L325-F1
#
_cell.length_a   1.000
_cell.length_b   1.000
_cell.length_c   1.000
_cell.angle_alpha   90.00
_cell.angle_beta   90.00
_cell.angle_gamma   90.00
#
_symmetry.space_group_name_H-M   'P 1'
#
loop_
_entity.id
_entity.type
_entity.pdbx_description
1 polymer ?
#
loop_
_entity_poly.entity_id
_entity_poly.type
_entity_poly.pdbx_seq_one_letter_code
_entity_poly.pdbx_strand_id
1 'polypeptide(L)'
;MLKHLPPAQEPTGAPSTGSASYSTEATPRPIVIKCMGRRYRATGADGTLTITDVTDITRPVPLGTAHPDGAGTWQVRTARRSCRTPARDLPDAIALLHEIAWPTRTLWPQAPS
;
A
#
# COMPACT_ATOMS: atom_id res chain seq x y z
N MET A 1 14.50 -34.75 66.17
CA MET A 1 14.06 -35.56 65.01
C MET A 1 14.12 -34.70 63.75
N LEU A 2 14.71 -35.25 62.68
CA LEU A 2 14.75 -34.91 61.23
C LEU A 2 14.91 -33.47 60.66
N LYS A 3 16.13 -33.25 60.15
CA LYS A 3 16.66 -32.53 58.96
C LYS A 3 15.77 -32.39 57.69
N HIS A 4 15.79 -31.19 57.06
CA HIS A 4 15.90 -31.01 55.60
C HIS A 4 16.27 -29.57 55.16
N LEU A 5 17.26 -29.45 54.26
CA LEU A 5 17.52 -28.31 53.35
C LEU A 5 17.10 -28.76 51.93
N PRO A 6 16.65 -27.87 51.04
CA PRO A 6 17.45 -27.49 49.85
C PRO A 6 17.13 -26.05 49.32
N PRO A 7 17.61 -25.60 48.14
CA PRO A 7 19.01 -25.35 47.74
C PRO A 7 19.24 -23.90 47.22
N ALA A 8 20.50 -23.58 46.89
CA ALA A 8 20.94 -22.34 46.25
C ALA A 8 20.46 -22.22 44.77
N GLN A 9 20.18 -20.98 44.32
CA GLN A 9 20.41 -20.50 42.94
C GLN A 9 20.25 -18.96 42.87
N GLU A 10 21.36 -18.23 42.82
CA GLU A 10 21.48 -16.99 42.01
C GLU A 10 21.88 -17.45 40.59
N PRO A 11 21.45 -16.82 39.46
CA PRO A 11 21.87 -15.46 39.11
C PRO A 11 20.92 -14.66 38.17
N THR A 12 21.39 -13.47 37.82
CA THR A 12 21.22 -12.83 36.50
C THR A 12 20.01 -11.92 36.31
N GLY A 13 20.32 -10.63 36.37
CA GLY A 13 19.92 -9.67 35.35
C GLY A 13 18.44 -9.32 35.34
N ALA A 14 18.12 -8.17 35.94
CA ALA A 14 16.95 -7.43 35.50
C ALA A 14 16.96 -7.35 33.97
N PRO A 15 15.91 -7.80 33.26
CA PRO A 15 15.68 -7.23 31.96
C PRO A 15 15.34 -5.77 32.25
N SER A 16 16.32 -4.89 32.06
CA SER A 16 16.02 -3.57 31.52
C SER A 16 15.19 -3.87 30.29
N THR A 17 13.87 -3.81 30.43
CA THR A 17 12.97 -3.62 29.30
C THR A 17 13.27 -2.22 28.82
N GLY A 18 14.45 -2.07 28.20
CA GLY A 18 14.64 -1.09 27.17
C GLY A 18 13.46 -1.35 26.25
N SER A 19 12.64 -0.32 26.11
CA SER A 19 11.71 -0.22 25.00
C SER A 19 12.54 -0.43 23.75
N ALA A 20 12.69 -1.69 23.35
CA ALA A 20 13.02 -2.04 22.00
C ALA A 20 11.78 -1.60 21.25
N SER A 21 11.78 -0.33 20.86
CA SER A 21 11.06 0.13 19.70
C SER A 21 11.54 -0.80 18.61
N TYR A 22 10.78 -1.85 18.36
CA TYR A 22 10.79 -2.51 17.08
C TYR A 22 10.33 -1.43 16.10
N SER A 23 11.29 -0.61 15.66
CA SER A 23 11.31 -0.17 14.27
C SER A 23 11.49 -1.43 13.45
N THR A 24 10.45 -2.26 13.41
CA THR A 24 10.19 -3.05 12.25
C THR A 24 9.82 -1.98 11.24
N GLU A 25 10.83 -1.44 10.56
CA GLU A 25 10.68 -0.91 9.23
C GLU A 25 10.21 -2.11 8.39
N ALA A 26 8.95 -2.50 8.59
CA ALA A 26 8.27 -3.46 7.78
C ALA A 26 8.07 -2.72 6.48
N THR A 27 9.12 -2.65 5.65
CA THR A 27 9.01 -2.08 4.32
C THR A 27 7.84 -2.83 3.69
N PRO A 28 6.72 -2.13 3.46
CA PRO A 28 5.49 -2.79 3.08
C PRO A 28 5.76 -3.48 1.75
N ARG A 29 5.68 -4.82 1.73
CA ARG A 29 6.06 -5.58 0.53
C ARG A 29 5.18 -5.08 -0.62
N PRO A 30 5.77 -4.61 -1.73
CA PRO A 30 4.99 -4.14 -2.85
C PRO A 30 4.19 -5.31 -3.42
N ILE A 31 2.89 -5.10 -3.62
CA ILE A 31 2.03 -6.06 -4.29
C ILE A 31 1.99 -5.75 -5.79
N VAL A 32 2.12 -6.78 -6.62
CA VAL A 32 1.98 -6.65 -8.08
C VAL A 32 0.60 -7.15 -8.47
N ILE A 33 -0.16 -6.29 -9.14
CA ILE A 33 -1.56 -6.52 -9.51
C ILE A 33 -1.63 -6.46 -11.03
N LYS A 34 -2.29 -7.45 -11.64
CA LYS A 34 -2.59 -7.45 -13.07
C LYS A 34 -4.04 -7.06 -13.27
N CYS A 35 -4.30 -5.95 -13.96
CA CYS A 35 -5.63 -5.53 -14.36
C CYS A 35 -5.56 -4.73 -15.67
N MET A 36 -6.65 -4.67 -16.44
CA MET A 36 -6.69 -3.93 -17.72
C MET A 36 -5.57 -4.30 -18.72
N GLY A 37 -5.12 -5.57 -18.70
CA GLY A 37 -4.00 -6.05 -19.54
C GLY A 37 -2.60 -5.55 -19.13
N ARG A 38 -2.51 -4.78 -18.05
CA ARG A 38 -1.28 -4.13 -17.54
C ARG A 38 -0.85 -4.71 -16.19
N ARG A 39 0.39 -4.43 -15.79
CA ARG A 39 0.94 -4.80 -14.48
C ARG A 39 1.18 -3.53 -13.66
N TYR A 40 0.64 -3.49 -12.45
CA TYR A 40 0.77 -2.38 -11.53
C TYR A 40 1.45 -2.84 -10.25
N ARG A 41 2.32 -1.99 -9.70
CA ARG A 41 2.90 -2.16 -8.37
C ARG A 41 2.19 -1.21 -7.42
N ALA A 42 1.60 -1.76 -6.35
CA ALA A 42 1.08 -0.97 -5.24
C ALA A 42 2.00 -1.12 -4.03
N THR A 43 2.47 0.00 -3.50
CA THR A 43 3.30 0.06 -2.29
C THR A 43 2.52 0.84 -1.23
N GLY A 44 2.17 0.19 -0.12
CA GLY A 44 1.31 0.80 0.90
C GLY A 44 2.09 1.37 2.07
N ALA A 45 2.14 2.69 2.24
CA ALA A 45 2.72 3.35 3.41
C ALA A 45 1.62 4.12 4.15
N ASP A 46 1.52 3.93 5.48
CA ASP A 46 0.58 4.66 6.35
C ASP A 46 -0.88 4.65 5.85
N GLY A 47 -1.35 3.51 5.35
CA GLY A 47 -2.70 3.35 4.79
C GLY A 47 -2.90 3.92 3.39
N THR A 48 -1.88 4.56 2.81
CA THR A 48 -1.90 5.09 1.44
C THR A 48 -1.13 4.17 0.49
N LEU A 49 -1.77 3.73 -0.58
CA LEU A 49 -1.16 2.91 -1.62
C LEU A 49 -0.62 3.80 -2.74
N THR A 50 0.69 3.79 -2.96
CA THR A 50 1.31 4.38 -4.16
C THR A 50 1.22 3.39 -5.30
N ILE A 51 0.59 3.79 -6.41
CA ILE A 51 0.38 2.96 -7.59
C ILE A 51 1.32 3.39 -8.71
N THR A 52 2.08 2.43 -9.24
CA THR A 52 2.99 2.60 -10.37
C THR A 52 2.66 1.56 -11.44
N ASP A 53 2.49 1.98 -12.68
CA ASP A 53 2.46 1.06 -13.81
C ASP A 53 3.88 0.52 -14.04
N VAL A 54 4.01 -0.80 -14.00
CA VAL A 54 5.27 -1.55 -14.18
C VAL A 54 5.15 -2.54 -15.33
N THR A 55 4.25 -2.27 -16.28
CA THR A 55 4.09 -3.08 -17.51
C THR A 55 5.42 -3.14 -18.27
N ASP A 56 6.07 -2.00 -18.47
CA ASP A 56 7.50 -1.95 -18.79
C ASP A 56 8.30 -1.82 -17.50
N ILE A 57 8.97 -2.89 -17.09
CA ILE A 57 9.76 -2.91 -15.86
C ILE A 57 10.98 -1.98 -15.92
N THR A 58 11.45 -1.65 -17.13
CA THR A 58 12.59 -0.75 -17.34
C THR A 58 12.19 0.72 -17.31
N ARG A 59 10.88 1.01 -17.47
CA ARG A 59 10.30 2.35 -17.44
C ARG A 59 9.03 2.39 -16.60
N PRO A 60 9.14 2.29 -15.26
CA PRO A 60 7.99 2.41 -14.38
C PRO A 60 7.33 3.79 -14.50
N VAL A 61 6.00 3.86 -14.59
CA VAL A 61 5.27 5.12 -14.65
C VAL A 61 4.42 5.32 -13.39
N PRO A 62 4.70 6.32 -12.55
CA PRO A 62 3.88 6.60 -11.37
C PRO A 62 2.52 7.15 -11.79
N LEU A 63 1.44 6.53 -11.31
CA LEU A 63 0.07 6.98 -11.61
C LEU A 63 -0.45 7.93 -10.54
N GLY A 64 -0.16 7.62 -9.27
CA GLY A 64 -0.66 8.37 -8.14
C GLY A 64 -0.82 7.52 -6.89
N THR A 65 -1.64 8.00 -5.97
CA THR A 65 -1.93 7.33 -4.71
C THR A 65 -3.41 6.99 -4.58
N ALA A 66 -3.70 5.91 -3.87
CA ALA A 66 -5.04 5.44 -3.53
C ALA A 66 -5.11 5.19 -2.03
N HIS A 67 -6.10 5.77 -1.35
CA HIS A 67 -6.31 5.62 0.08
C HIS A 67 -7.77 5.22 0.35
N PRO A 68 -8.04 4.04 0.94
CA PRO A 68 -9.39 3.68 1.36
C PRO A 68 -9.79 4.51 2.59
N ASP A 69 -10.91 5.22 2.55
CA ASP A 69 -11.33 6.09 3.66
C ASP A 69 -12.09 5.34 4.78
N GLY A 70 -12.25 4.02 4.64
CA GLY A 70 -12.97 3.18 5.61
C GLY A 70 -14.49 3.19 5.47
N ALA A 71 -15.07 4.13 4.71
CA ALA A 71 -16.52 4.21 4.46
C ALA A 71 -16.95 3.51 3.17
N GLY A 72 -16.12 2.58 2.66
CA GLY A 72 -16.33 1.94 1.35
C GLY A 72 -16.05 2.88 0.17
N THR A 73 -15.33 3.99 0.40
CA THR A 73 -14.87 4.88 -0.67
C THR A 73 -13.35 4.92 -0.72
N TRP A 74 -12.84 5.19 -1.92
CA TRP A 74 -11.43 5.39 -2.17
C TRP A 74 -11.18 6.84 -2.55
N GLN A 75 -10.18 7.44 -1.91
CA GLN A 75 -9.59 8.68 -2.36
C GLN A 75 -8.42 8.35 -3.28
N VAL A 76 -8.55 8.74 -4.55
CA VAL A 76 -7.49 8.59 -5.56
C VAL A 76 -6.91 9.96 -5.88
N ARG A 77 -5.58 10.05 -5.92
CA ARG A 77 -4.86 11.30 -6.21
C ARG A 77 -3.82 11.03 -7.30
N THR A 78 -3.93 11.73 -8.41
CA THR A 78 -2.91 11.77 -9.47
C THR A 78 -2.23 13.13 -9.44
N ALA A 79 -1.18 13.31 -10.25
CA ALA A 79 -0.59 14.63 -10.49
C ALA A 79 -1.59 15.65 -11.07
N ARG A 80 -2.64 15.18 -11.75
CA ARG A 80 -3.60 16.03 -12.47
C ARG A 80 -4.83 16.37 -11.63
N ARG A 81 -5.31 15.43 -10.82
CA ARG A 81 -6.61 15.53 -10.13
C ARG A 81 -6.67 14.61 -8.91
N SER A 82 -7.44 15.03 -7.92
CA SER A 82 -7.90 14.19 -6.80
C SER A 82 -9.39 13.91 -6.94
N CYS A 83 -9.81 12.66 -6.75
CA CYS A 83 -11.19 12.22 -6.80
C CYS A 83 -11.51 11.32 -5.60
N ARG A 84 -12.75 11.36 -5.12
CA ARG A 84 -13.30 10.35 -4.22
C ARG A 84 -14.31 9.52 -5.00
N THR A 85 -14.23 8.20 -4.88
CA THR A 85 -15.05 7.28 -5.66
C THR A 85 -15.54 6.11 -4.81
N PRO A 86 -16.77 5.62 -4.99
CA PRO A 86 -17.17 4.32 -4.49
C PRO A 86 -16.43 3.25 -5.30
N ALA A 87 -15.28 2.80 -4.79
CA ALA A 87 -14.57 1.65 -5.33
C ALA A 87 -14.70 0.50 -4.33
N ARG A 88 -15.09 -0.68 -4.83
CA ARG A 88 -15.27 -1.86 -3.99
C ARG A 88 -13.92 -2.42 -3.55
N ASP A 89 -12.94 -2.37 -4.45
CA ASP A 89 -11.64 -2.99 -4.26
C ASP A 89 -10.49 -2.18 -4.88
N LEU A 90 -9.26 -2.57 -4.56
CA LEU A 90 -8.04 -1.96 -5.09
C LEU A 90 -7.96 -1.96 -6.64
N PRO A 91 -8.38 -3.02 -7.39
CA PRO A 91 -8.38 -2.98 -8.85
C PRO A 91 -9.26 -1.86 -9.44
N ASP A 92 -10.40 -1.54 -8.82
CA ASP A 92 -11.25 -0.42 -9.24
C ASP A 92 -10.54 0.93 -9.04
N ALA A 93 -9.87 1.11 -7.89
CA ALA A 93 -9.09 2.30 -7.62
C ALA A 93 -7.92 2.47 -8.61
N ILE A 94 -7.27 1.37 -9.02
CA ILE A 94 -6.22 1.37 -10.04
C ILE A 94 -6.77 1.73 -11.42
N ALA A 95 -7.93 1.19 -11.80
CA ALA A 95 -8.58 1.53 -13.07
C ALA A 95 -8.89 3.03 -13.16
N LEU A 96 -9.41 3.62 -12.08
CA LEU A 96 -9.68 5.06 -12.00
C LEU A 96 -8.41 5.90 -12.04
N LEU A 97 -7.35 5.50 -11.32
CA LEU A 97 -6.06 6.18 -11.41
C LEU A 97 -5.51 6.15 -12.84
N HIS A 98 -5.62 5.02 -13.52
CA HIS A 98 -5.20 4.88 -14.91
C HIS A 98 -5.99 5.81 -15.83
N GLU A 99 -7.33 5.81 -15.74
CA GLU A 99 -8.19 6.70 -16.53
C GLU A 99 -7.89 8.19 -16.28
N ILE A 100 -7.63 8.59 -15.04
CA ILE A 100 -7.33 9.99 -14.71
C ILE A 100 -5.91 10.38 -15.16
N ALA A 101 -4.92 9.49 -15.00
CA ALA A 101 -3.53 9.75 -15.36
C ALA A 101 -3.33 9.76 -16.89
N TRP A 102 -4.01 8.83 -17.57
CA TRP A 102 -4.10 8.72 -19.01
C TRP A 102 -5.57 8.67 -19.40
N PRO A 103 -6.23 9.83 -19.53
CA PRO A 103 -7.55 9.85 -20.12
C PRO A 103 -7.42 9.18 -21.48
N THR A 104 -8.07 8.04 -21.64
CA THR A 104 -8.17 7.36 -22.92
C THR A 104 -8.64 8.43 -23.88
N ARG A 105 -7.74 8.78 -24.80
CA ARG A 105 -7.85 9.88 -25.74
C ARG A 105 -9.32 10.08 -26.08
N THR A 106 -9.91 11.15 -25.57
CA THR A 106 -11.32 11.47 -25.81
C THR A 106 -11.56 11.29 -27.30
N LEU A 107 -12.47 10.37 -27.64
CA LEU A 107 -12.98 10.22 -28.98
C LEU A 107 -13.34 11.63 -29.45
N TRP A 108 -12.55 12.13 -30.39
CA TRP A 108 -12.82 13.37 -31.09
C TRP A 108 -14.29 13.30 -31.56
N PRO A 109 -15.11 14.34 -31.39
CA PRO A 109 -16.44 14.32 -32.00
C PRO A 109 -16.21 14.18 -33.50
N GLN A 110 -16.67 13.07 -34.11
CA GLN A 110 -16.58 12.92 -35.56
C GLN A 110 -17.14 14.20 -36.19
N ALA A 111 -16.31 14.89 -36.97
CA ALA A 111 -16.79 15.99 -37.77
C ALA A 111 -17.90 15.45 -38.69
N PRO A 112 -19.08 16.08 -38.76
CA PRO A 112 -20.06 15.70 -39.76
C PRO A 112 -19.44 15.89 -41.15
N SER A 113 -19.65 14.90 -42.03
CA SER A 113 -19.22 14.91 -43.43
C SER A 113 -19.79 16.08 -44.22
#